data_AF-A4P0Z3-F1
#
_entry.id   AF-A4P0Z3-F1
#
_cell.length_a   1.000
_cell.length_b   1.000
_cell.length_c   1.000
_cell.angle_alpha   90.00
_cell.angle_beta   90.00
_cell.angle_gamma   90.00
#
_symmetry.space_group_name_H-M   'P 1'
#
loop_
_entity.id
_entity.type
_entity.pdbx_description
1 polymer ?
#
loop_
_entity_poly.entity_id
_entity_poly.type
_entity_poly.pdbx_seq_one_letter_code
_entity_poly.pdbx_strand_id
1 'polypeptide(L)'
;MKKFSSKTIKVKNSVKMTALSTRAIAANLILQVLDEGKSLSALIPEVQLSVKAQDLPLLQEICFGVCRVLPRLEQIIKRLVDKPLKGKTRIVHCLLLVGLYQLLYMRVPAHAAVDEVVNATKSLKSDSFRGLVNAVLRRFLREQDEILAIIDKNWQTLHPEWFVKKLKKAYPNWREIIEANNQKPPMWLRVNSQKNALETYRALLEEQGISAKTSHHPNALCLDIPIAVQKLPHFEEGAVTVQDLSAQWAATLLEPKMRSGSSMLVRHQAVRRPIF
;
A
#
# COMPACT_ATOMS: atom_id res chain seq x y z
N MET A 1 19.87 65.99 -10.34
CA MET A 1 18.52 65.45 -10.61
C MET A 1 18.61 64.26 -11.57
N LYS A 2 18.50 63.02 -11.06
CA LYS A 2 18.20 61.82 -11.86
C LYS A 2 17.24 60.96 -11.04
N LYS A 3 15.99 60.83 -11.50
CA LYS A 3 14.93 60.04 -10.87
C LYS A 3 15.21 58.55 -11.10
N PHE A 4 15.43 57.77 -10.05
CA PHE A 4 15.37 56.32 -10.10
C PHE A 4 13.90 55.89 -10.06
N SER A 5 13.44 55.25 -11.14
CA SER A 5 12.11 54.67 -11.25
C SER A 5 12.15 53.24 -10.70
N SER A 6 11.45 53.00 -9.59
CA SER A 6 11.23 51.71 -8.98
C SER A 6 10.23 50.89 -9.81
N LYS A 7 10.74 49.98 -10.65
CA LYS A 7 9.90 48.94 -11.27
C LYS A 7 9.68 47.81 -10.27
N THR A 8 8.52 47.84 -9.61
CA THR A 8 7.97 46.72 -8.84
C THR A 8 7.78 45.52 -9.75
N ILE A 9 8.56 44.47 -9.54
CA ILE A 9 8.41 43.19 -10.23
C ILE A 9 7.15 42.52 -9.67
N LYS A 10 6.07 42.51 -10.45
CA LYS A 10 4.88 41.70 -10.17
C LYS A 10 5.28 40.22 -10.22
N VAL A 11 5.30 39.58 -9.05
CA VAL A 11 5.38 38.11 -8.92
C VAL A 11 4.15 37.53 -9.62
N LYS A 12 4.39 36.79 -10.71
CA LYS A 12 3.35 36.11 -11.49
C LYS A 12 2.72 35.01 -10.64
N ASN A 13 1.39 35.04 -10.62
CA ASN A 13 0.42 34.09 -10.07
C ASN A 13 0.91 32.66 -9.88
N SER A 14 0.66 32.15 -8.68
CA SER A 14 0.68 30.74 -8.33
C SER A 14 -0.23 29.94 -9.27
N VAL A 15 0.37 29.00 -10.00
CA VAL A 15 -0.39 27.98 -10.74
C VAL A 15 -1.16 27.17 -9.70
N LYS A 16 -2.50 27.28 -9.69
CA LYS A 16 -3.37 26.34 -8.98
C LYS A 16 -3.11 24.96 -9.58
N MET A 17 -2.25 24.16 -8.95
CA MET A 17 -2.19 22.73 -9.23
C MET A 17 -3.56 22.15 -8.88
N THR A 18 -4.35 21.84 -9.91
CA THR A 18 -5.57 21.06 -9.73
C THR A 18 -5.09 19.68 -9.31
N ALA A 19 -5.37 19.30 -8.06
CA ALA A 19 -5.05 17.97 -7.55
C ALA A 19 -5.56 16.94 -8.57
N LEU A 20 -4.66 16.08 -9.04
CA LEU A 20 -4.98 15.04 -10.00
C LEU A 20 -5.96 14.05 -9.37
N SER A 21 -6.80 13.41 -10.19
CA SER A 21 -7.68 12.35 -9.71
C SER A 21 -6.85 11.25 -9.02
N THR A 22 -7.18 10.92 -7.77
CA THR A 22 -6.54 9.84 -7.01
C THR A 22 -6.55 8.52 -7.78
N ARG A 23 -7.61 8.26 -8.56
CA ARG A 23 -7.75 7.05 -9.38
C ARG A 23 -6.83 7.08 -10.60
N ALA A 24 -6.62 8.25 -11.19
CA ALA A 24 -5.66 8.44 -12.27
C ALA A 24 -4.22 8.22 -11.77
N ILE A 25 -3.88 8.78 -10.60
CA ILE A 25 -2.58 8.55 -9.99
C ILE A 25 -2.40 7.07 -9.67
N ALA A 26 -3.39 6.43 -9.06
CA ALA A 26 -3.34 5.00 -8.77
C ALA A 26 -3.10 4.15 -10.03
N ALA A 27 -3.81 4.44 -11.12
CA ALA A 27 -3.63 3.72 -12.39
C ALA A 27 -2.21 3.89 -12.97
N ASN A 28 -1.61 5.07 -12.89
CA ASN A 28 -0.21 5.30 -13.30
C ASN A 28 0.79 4.55 -12.40
N LEU A 29 0.55 4.54 -11.09
CA LEU A 29 1.40 3.79 -10.16
C LEU A 29 1.34 2.28 -10.45
N ILE A 30 0.13 1.75 -10.65
CA ILE A 30 -0.07 0.34 -11.01
C ILE A 30 0.61 0.02 -12.34
N LEU A 31 0.51 0.90 -13.34
CA LEU A 31 1.22 0.72 -14.61
C LEU A 31 2.73 0.59 -14.40
N GLN A 32 3.34 1.48 -13.61
CA GLN A 32 4.78 1.43 -13.32
C GLN A 32 5.18 0.16 -12.55
N VAL A 33 4.35 -0.30 -11.62
CA VAL A 33 4.62 -1.55 -10.90
C VAL A 33 4.57 -2.76 -11.84
N LEU A 34 3.52 -2.85 -12.67
CA LEU A 34 3.26 -4.03 -13.50
C LEU A 34 4.12 -4.10 -14.76
N ASP A 35 4.38 -2.97 -15.40
CA ASP A 35 5.03 -2.92 -16.71
C ASP A 35 6.50 -2.46 -16.62
N GLU A 36 6.89 -1.73 -15.57
CA GLU A 36 8.27 -1.26 -15.38
C GLU A 36 8.99 -1.93 -14.19
N GLY A 37 8.30 -2.75 -13.39
CA GLY A 37 8.88 -3.48 -12.25
C GLY A 37 9.30 -2.58 -11.09
N LYS A 38 8.78 -1.35 -11.01
CA LYS A 38 9.12 -0.39 -9.95
C LYS A 38 8.45 -0.75 -8.62
N SER A 39 9.10 -0.40 -7.51
CA SER A 39 8.54 -0.61 -6.17
C SER A 39 7.47 0.42 -5.84
N LEU A 40 6.27 -0.04 -5.44
CA LEU A 40 5.19 0.85 -5.02
C LEU A 40 5.57 1.70 -3.79
N SER A 41 6.36 1.15 -2.86
CA SER A 41 6.82 1.88 -1.67
C SER A 41 7.79 3.02 -2.01
N ALA A 42 8.51 2.92 -3.12
CA ALA A 42 9.37 3.98 -3.62
C ALA A 42 8.57 5.04 -4.40
N LEU A 43 7.53 4.63 -5.13
CA LEU A 43 6.73 5.53 -5.97
C LEU A 43 5.73 6.41 -5.20
N ILE A 44 5.15 5.92 -4.10
CA ILE A 44 4.14 6.68 -3.34
C ILE A 44 4.69 8.04 -2.83
N PRO A 45 5.91 8.11 -2.24
CA PRO A 45 6.50 9.39 -1.85
C PRO A 45 6.64 10.39 -3.01
N GLU A 46 6.95 9.94 -4.22
CA GLU A 46 7.15 10.80 -5.39
C GLU A 46 5.87 11.55 -5.81
N VAL A 47 4.70 10.92 -5.59
CA VAL A 47 3.41 11.50 -5.96
C VAL A 47 2.70 12.19 -4.80
N GLN A 48 3.27 12.19 -3.59
CA GLN A 48 2.62 12.70 -2.38
C GLN A 48 2.21 14.18 -2.51
N LEU A 49 3.04 15.01 -3.14
CA LEU A 49 2.75 16.43 -3.38
C LEU A 49 1.70 16.66 -4.48
N SER A 50 1.42 15.64 -5.30
CA SER A 50 0.43 15.69 -6.38
C SER A 50 -0.97 15.25 -5.93
N VAL A 51 -1.11 14.81 -4.68
CA VAL A 51 -2.33 14.29 -4.06
C VAL A 51 -2.67 15.18 -2.87
N LYS A 52 -3.97 15.41 -2.60
CA LYS A 52 -4.34 16.08 -1.35
C LYS A 52 -3.98 15.18 -0.17
N ALA A 53 -3.48 15.75 0.92
CA ALA A 53 -3.06 14.97 2.09
C ALA A 53 -4.15 14.00 2.59
N GLN A 54 -5.42 14.43 2.57
CA GLN A 54 -6.58 13.62 2.95
C GLN A 54 -6.86 12.43 2.02
N ASP A 55 -6.41 12.50 0.76
CA ASP A 55 -6.65 11.46 -0.27
C ASP A 55 -5.48 10.47 -0.35
N LEU A 56 -4.37 10.70 0.36
CA LEU A 56 -3.21 9.81 0.38
C LEU A 56 -3.54 8.41 0.95
N PRO A 57 -4.29 8.27 2.06
CA PRO A 57 -4.71 6.95 2.54
C PRO A 57 -5.54 6.18 1.51
N LEU A 58 -6.40 6.89 0.78
CA LEU A 58 -7.21 6.31 -0.29
C LEU A 58 -6.34 5.84 -1.47
N LEU A 59 -5.35 6.63 -1.88
CA LEU A 59 -4.38 6.24 -2.91
C LEU A 59 -3.65 4.94 -2.51
N GLN A 60 -3.14 4.90 -1.27
CA GLN A 60 -2.42 3.74 -0.74
C GLN A 60 -3.31 2.50 -0.69
N GLU A 61 -4.54 2.62 -0.15
CA GLU A 61 -5.50 1.51 -0.09
C GLU A 61 -5.79 0.95 -1.48
N ILE A 62 -6.02 1.81 -2.48
CA ILE A 62 -6.25 1.37 -3.87
C ILE A 62 -5.01 0.67 -4.44
N CYS A 63 -3.82 1.28 -4.35
CA CYS A 63 -2.63 0.72 -5.00
C CYS A 63 -2.19 -0.60 -4.37
N PHE A 64 -2.09 -0.67 -3.03
CA PHE A 64 -1.72 -1.92 -2.35
C PHE A 64 -2.82 -2.97 -2.51
N GLY A 65 -4.08 -2.55 -2.45
CA GLY A 65 -5.24 -3.39 -2.66
C GLY A 65 -5.26 -4.07 -4.03
N VAL A 66 -5.13 -3.28 -5.11
CA VAL A 66 -5.05 -3.80 -6.47
C VAL A 66 -3.90 -4.80 -6.61
N CYS A 67 -2.71 -4.47 -6.10
CA CYS A 67 -1.56 -5.40 -6.19
C CYS A 67 -1.82 -6.71 -5.44
N ARG A 68 -2.44 -6.65 -4.25
CA ARG A 68 -2.74 -7.82 -3.41
C ARG A 68 -3.71 -8.79 -4.08
N VAL A 69 -4.75 -8.27 -4.73
CA VAL A 69 -5.80 -9.10 -5.35
C VAL A 69 -5.71 -9.16 -6.87
N LEU A 70 -4.56 -8.77 -7.44
CA LEU A 70 -4.37 -8.60 -8.88
C LEU A 70 -4.79 -9.84 -9.68
N PRO A 71 -4.45 -11.09 -9.30
CA PRO A 71 -4.85 -12.25 -10.09
C PRO A 71 -6.37 -12.43 -10.20
N ARG A 72 -7.15 -12.03 -9.18
CA ARG A 72 -8.62 -12.06 -9.23
C ARG A 72 -9.15 -10.96 -10.13
N LEU A 73 -8.62 -9.74 -10.01
CA LEU A 73 -9.03 -8.61 -10.85
C LEU A 73 -8.72 -8.85 -12.34
N GLU A 74 -7.57 -9.44 -12.66
CA GLU A 74 -7.19 -9.82 -14.03
C GLU A 74 -8.13 -10.89 -14.61
N GLN A 75 -8.54 -11.87 -13.81
CA GLN A 75 -9.54 -12.87 -14.24
C GLN A 75 -10.90 -12.23 -14.55
N ILE A 76 -11.30 -11.22 -13.76
CA ILE A 76 -12.54 -10.46 -14.01
C ILE A 76 -12.42 -9.68 -15.32
N ILE A 77 -11.34 -8.91 -15.52
CA ILE A 77 -11.14 -8.13 -16.76
C ILE A 77 -11.19 -9.02 -18.00
N LYS A 78 -10.57 -10.21 -17.96
CA LYS A 78 -10.58 -11.17 -19.08
C LYS A 78 -11.98 -11.64 -19.49
N ARG A 79 -12.98 -11.57 -18.61
CA ARG A 79 -14.38 -11.90 -18.93
C ARG A 79 -15.17 -10.71 -19.45
N LEU A 80 -14.74 -9.50 -19.11
CA LEU A 80 -15.45 -8.26 -19.44
C LEU A 80 -14.94 -7.60 -20.72
N VAL A 81 -13.69 -7.87 -21.09
CA VAL A 81 -12.99 -7.20 -22.20
C VAL A 81 -12.43 -8.24 -23.17
N ASP A 82 -13.04 -8.33 -24.36
CA ASP A 82 -12.68 -9.32 -25.38
C ASP A 82 -11.26 -9.11 -25.93
N LYS A 83 -10.89 -7.85 -26.19
CA LYS A 83 -9.57 -7.46 -26.72
C LYS A 83 -8.70 -6.92 -25.59
N PRO A 84 -7.62 -7.62 -25.19
CA PRO A 84 -6.74 -7.17 -24.13
C PRO A 84 -6.20 -5.74 -24.37
N LEU A 85 -6.26 -4.90 -23.35
CA LEU A 85 -5.80 -3.52 -23.38
C LEU A 85 -4.29 -3.47 -23.12
N LYS A 86 -3.50 -3.36 -24.19
CA LYS A 86 -2.02 -3.41 -24.20
C LYS A 86 -1.41 -2.16 -24.85
N GLY A 87 -0.09 -1.98 -24.69
CA GLY A 87 0.63 -0.86 -25.28
C GLY A 87 0.00 0.48 -24.89
N LYS A 88 -0.43 1.27 -25.89
CA LYS A 88 -1.04 2.59 -25.65
C LYS A 88 -2.33 2.56 -24.81
N THR A 89 -3.03 1.42 -24.75
CA THR A 89 -4.27 1.29 -23.95
C THR A 89 -4.05 0.64 -22.58
N ARG A 90 -2.79 0.29 -22.24
CA ARG A 90 -2.45 -0.36 -20.97
C ARG A 90 -2.83 0.46 -19.75
N ILE A 91 -2.77 1.79 -19.84
CA ILE A 91 -3.21 2.68 -18.76
C ILE A 91 -4.72 2.55 -18.47
N VAL A 92 -5.54 2.26 -19.49
CA VAL A 92 -6.98 2.03 -19.35
C VAL A 92 -7.23 0.69 -18.64
N HIS A 93 -6.41 -0.33 -18.91
CA HIS A 93 -6.43 -1.59 -18.14
C HIS A 93 -6.18 -1.35 -16.65
N CYS A 94 -5.14 -0.59 -16.32
CA CYS A 94 -4.81 -0.26 -14.93
C CYS A 94 -5.94 0.53 -14.26
N LEU A 95 -6.59 1.42 -15.00
CA LEU A 95 -7.76 2.15 -14.52
C LEU A 95 -8.97 1.23 -14.26
N LEU A 96 -9.19 0.21 -15.09
CA LEU A 96 -10.22 -0.81 -14.84
C LEU A 96 -9.92 -1.64 -13.58
N LEU A 97 -8.65 -2.00 -13.35
CA LEU A 97 -8.24 -2.66 -12.10
C LEU A 97 -8.58 -1.79 -10.87
N VAL A 98 -8.30 -0.49 -10.94
CA VAL A 98 -8.66 0.49 -9.90
C VAL A 98 -10.18 0.56 -9.68
N GLY A 99 -10.96 0.55 -10.76
CA GLY A 99 -12.43 0.57 -10.66
C GLY A 99 -13.00 -0.70 -10.04
N LEU A 100 -12.58 -1.87 -10.52
CA LEU A 100 -13.01 -3.16 -9.97
C LEU A 100 -12.61 -3.33 -8.51
N TYR A 101 -11.41 -2.88 -8.12
CA TYR A 101 -11.00 -2.92 -6.71
C TYR A 101 -11.94 -2.12 -5.82
N GLN A 102 -12.30 -0.91 -6.23
CA GLN A 102 -13.22 -0.07 -5.46
C GLN A 102 -14.61 -0.69 -5.33
N LEU A 103 -15.13 -1.29 -6.41
CA LEU A 103 -16.45 -1.93 -6.41
C LEU A 103 -16.49 -3.17 -5.52
N LEU A 104 -15.40 -3.92 -5.44
CA LEU A 104 -15.36 -5.21 -4.74
C LEU A 104 -14.90 -5.14 -3.29
N TYR A 105 -13.97 -4.23 -2.98
CA TYR A 105 -13.24 -4.27 -1.70
C TYR A 105 -13.37 -2.98 -0.90
N MET A 106 -14.02 -1.95 -1.44
CA MET A 106 -14.19 -0.66 -0.76
C MET A 106 -15.65 -0.36 -0.50
N ARG A 107 -15.92 0.34 0.60
CA ARG A 107 -17.26 0.84 0.96
C ARG A 107 -17.56 2.16 0.24
N VAL A 108 -17.47 2.16 -1.08
CA VAL A 108 -17.80 3.31 -1.93
C VAL A 108 -19.08 2.99 -2.70
N PRO A 109 -20.09 3.88 -2.72
CA PRO A 109 -21.28 3.65 -3.53
C PRO A 109 -20.92 3.35 -4.99
N ALA A 110 -21.51 2.30 -5.57
CA ALA A 110 -21.11 1.79 -6.87
C ALA A 110 -21.14 2.86 -7.98
N HIS A 111 -22.16 3.72 -7.99
CA HIS A 111 -22.26 4.82 -8.94
C HIS A 111 -21.09 5.81 -8.81
N ALA A 112 -20.73 6.19 -7.58
CA ALA A 112 -19.64 7.11 -7.31
C ALA A 112 -18.29 6.51 -7.72
N ALA A 113 -18.05 5.23 -7.41
CA ALA A 113 -16.83 4.54 -7.82
C ALA A 113 -16.69 4.49 -9.36
N VAL A 114 -17.78 4.17 -10.07
CA VAL A 114 -17.80 4.20 -11.55
C VAL A 114 -17.54 5.61 -12.06
N ASP A 115 -18.26 6.62 -11.58
CA ASP A 115 -18.17 7.98 -12.08
C ASP A 115 -16.77 8.58 -11.86
N GLU A 116 -16.15 8.36 -10.69
CA GLU A 116 -14.79 8.83 -10.41
C GLU A 116 -13.75 8.17 -11.32
N VAL A 117 -13.87 6.87 -11.58
CA VAL A 117 -12.97 6.13 -12.46
C VAL A 117 -13.15 6.55 -13.91
N VAL A 118 -14.40 6.73 -14.35
CA VAL A 118 -14.73 7.24 -15.69
C VAL A 118 -14.26 8.68 -15.87
N ASN A 119 -14.30 9.51 -14.82
CA ASN A 119 -13.76 10.88 -14.85
C ASN A 119 -12.22 10.91 -14.89
N ALA A 120 -11.55 9.91 -14.31
CA ALA A 120 -10.09 9.81 -14.32
C ALA A 120 -9.48 9.63 -15.72
N THR A 121 -10.26 9.20 -16.73
CA THR A 121 -9.78 9.09 -18.12
C THR A 121 -9.25 10.41 -18.67
N LYS A 122 -9.85 11.53 -18.27
CA LYS A 122 -9.42 12.88 -18.67
C LYS A 122 -8.02 13.20 -18.15
N SER A 123 -7.78 12.94 -16.86
CA SER A 123 -6.47 13.13 -16.23
C SER A 123 -5.39 12.23 -16.84
N LEU A 124 -5.77 11.07 -17.38
CA LEU A 124 -4.89 10.11 -18.05
C LEU A 124 -4.72 10.36 -19.56
N LYS A 125 -5.25 11.47 -20.08
CA LYS A 125 -5.28 11.78 -21.53
C LYS A 125 -5.85 10.62 -22.38
N SER A 126 -6.81 9.90 -21.81
CA SER A 126 -7.44 8.70 -22.38
C SER A 126 -8.97 8.88 -22.50
N ASP A 127 -9.44 10.12 -22.70
CA ASP A 127 -10.87 10.46 -22.67
C ASP A 127 -11.69 9.75 -23.76
N SER A 128 -11.06 9.39 -24.88
CA SER A 128 -11.68 8.54 -25.92
C SER A 128 -12.14 7.17 -25.39
N PHE A 129 -11.58 6.68 -24.28
CA PHE A 129 -11.97 5.42 -23.64
C PHE A 129 -13.01 5.58 -22.53
N ARG A 130 -13.52 6.79 -22.28
CA ARG A 130 -14.54 7.06 -21.25
C ARG A 130 -15.75 6.15 -21.39
N GLY A 131 -16.27 5.99 -22.62
CA GLY A 131 -17.39 5.10 -22.92
C GLY A 131 -17.09 3.63 -22.62
N LEU A 132 -15.90 3.15 -22.99
CA LEU A 132 -15.46 1.78 -22.73
C LEU A 132 -15.37 1.51 -21.22
N VAL A 133 -14.69 2.38 -20.46
CA VAL A 133 -14.51 2.23 -19.01
C VAL A 133 -15.87 2.17 -18.32
N ASN A 134 -16.79 3.08 -18.65
CA ASN A 134 -18.13 3.08 -18.08
C ASN A 134 -18.90 1.79 -18.45
N ALA A 135 -18.88 1.40 -19.72
CA ALA A 135 -19.58 0.21 -20.20
C ALA A 135 -19.10 -1.06 -19.50
N VAL A 136 -17.77 -1.22 -19.36
CA VAL A 136 -17.15 -2.39 -18.70
C VAL A 136 -17.53 -2.45 -17.22
N LEU A 137 -17.40 -1.36 -16.46
CA LEU A 137 -17.72 -1.36 -15.03
C LEU A 137 -19.23 -1.50 -14.78
N ARG A 138 -20.08 -0.90 -15.61
CA ARG A 138 -21.54 -1.08 -15.55
C ARG A 138 -21.95 -2.49 -15.92
N ARG A 139 -21.27 -3.12 -16.89
CA ARG A 139 -21.47 -4.53 -17.23
C ARG A 139 -21.11 -5.43 -16.04
N PHE A 140 -19.94 -5.21 -15.43
CA PHE A 140 -19.55 -5.92 -14.23
C PHE A 140 -20.63 -5.85 -13.14
N LEU A 141 -21.17 -4.66 -12.84
CA LEU A 141 -22.22 -4.52 -11.83
C LEU A 141 -23.51 -5.29 -12.14
N ARG A 142 -23.87 -5.46 -13.41
CA ARG A 142 -25.06 -6.24 -13.81
C ARG A 142 -24.81 -7.75 -13.77
N GLU A 143 -23.60 -8.17 -14.15
CA GLU A 143 -23.20 -9.57 -14.28
C GLU A 143 -22.35 -10.05 -13.08
N GLN A 144 -22.33 -9.28 -11.98
CA GLN A 144 -21.36 -9.45 -10.89
C GLN A 144 -21.46 -10.85 -10.30
N ASP A 145 -22.65 -11.25 -9.89
CA ASP A 145 -22.87 -12.53 -9.20
C ASP A 145 -22.49 -13.71 -10.09
N GLU A 146 -22.84 -13.67 -11.37
CA GLU A 146 -22.49 -14.72 -12.35
C GLU A 146 -20.97 -14.80 -12.59
N ILE A 147 -20.32 -13.65 -12.77
CA ILE A 147 -18.87 -13.58 -12.98
C ILE A 147 -18.13 -14.10 -11.76
N LEU A 148 -18.52 -13.67 -10.56
CA LEU A 148 -17.88 -14.07 -9.31
C LEU A 148 -18.17 -15.54 -8.98
N ALA A 149 -19.36 -16.06 -9.25
CA ALA A 149 -19.66 -17.48 -9.08
C ALA A 149 -18.72 -18.38 -9.89
N ILE A 150 -18.24 -17.91 -11.05
CA ILE A 150 -17.28 -18.66 -11.87
C ILE A 150 -15.85 -18.45 -11.37
N ILE A 151 -15.44 -17.21 -11.10
CA ILE A 151 -14.06 -16.87 -10.72
C ILE A 151 -13.74 -17.39 -9.31
N ASP A 152 -14.66 -17.26 -8.38
CA ASP A 152 -14.47 -17.63 -6.98
C ASP A 152 -14.97 -19.06 -6.68
N LYS A 153 -15.33 -19.84 -7.72
CA LYS A 153 -15.78 -21.23 -7.60
C LYS A 153 -14.81 -22.09 -6.77
N ASN A 154 -13.51 -21.86 -6.95
CA ASN A 154 -12.45 -22.57 -6.24
C ASN A 154 -11.66 -21.58 -5.39
N TRP A 155 -11.08 -22.06 -4.29
CA TRP A 155 -10.18 -21.27 -3.46
C TRP A 155 -9.04 -20.67 -4.32
N GLN A 156 -8.90 -19.35 -4.24
CA GLN A 156 -7.94 -18.57 -5.03
C GLN A 156 -6.71 -18.27 -4.18
N THR A 157 -5.53 -18.54 -4.73
CA THR A 157 -4.28 -18.23 -4.02
C THR A 157 -3.97 -16.73 -4.02
N LEU A 158 -4.40 -15.99 -5.05
CA LEU A 158 -3.99 -14.60 -5.32
C LEU A 158 -2.49 -14.41 -5.54
N HIS A 159 -1.76 -15.49 -5.83
CA HIS A 159 -0.33 -15.47 -6.08
C HIS A 159 -0.01 -16.04 -7.48
N PRO A 160 1.11 -15.65 -8.10
CA PRO A 160 1.53 -16.26 -9.36
C PRO A 160 1.88 -17.73 -9.17
N GLU A 161 1.54 -18.56 -10.16
CA GLU A 161 1.65 -20.03 -10.08
C GLU A 161 3.06 -20.52 -9.71
N TRP A 162 4.11 -19.85 -10.23
CA TRP A 162 5.50 -20.22 -9.93
C TRP A 162 5.81 -20.08 -8.42
N PHE A 163 5.24 -19.08 -7.75
CA PHE A 163 5.47 -18.84 -6.32
C PHE A 163 4.73 -19.86 -5.48
N VAL A 164 3.48 -20.18 -5.84
CA VAL A 164 2.68 -21.22 -5.17
C VAL A 164 3.38 -22.58 -5.28
N LYS A 165 3.93 -22.94 -6.45
CA LYS A 165 4.73 -24.16 -6.64
C LYS A 165 5.96 -24.18 -5.73
N LYS A 166 6.64 -23.05 -5.57
CA LYS A 166 7.80 -22.92 -4.70
C LYS A 166 7.42 -23.10 -3.22
N LEU A 167 6.30 -22.51 -2.77
CA LEU A 167 5.79 -22.68 -1.42
C LEU A 167 5.38 -24.13 -1.12
N LYS A 168 4.62 -24.77 -2.02
CA LYS A 168 4.21 -26.18 -1.88
C LYS A 168 5.39 -27.13 -1.69
N LYS A 169 6.52 -26.84 -2.35
CA LYS A 169 7.75 -27.64 -2.24
C LYS A 169 8.48 -27.40 -0.91
N ALA A 170 8.45 -26.18 -0.40
CA ALA A 170 9.23 -25.78 0.78
C ALA A 170 8.48 -25.97 2.10
N TYR A 171 7.16 -25.84 2.11
CA TYR A 171 6.36 -25.76 3.33
C TYR A 171 5.12 -26.67 3.25
N PRO A 172 4.96 -27.64 4.18
CA PRO A 172 3.74 -28.43 4.27
C PRO A 172 2.48 -27.58 4.51
N ASN A 173 2.62 -26.52 5.31
CA ASN A 173 1.59 -25.53 5.65
C ASN A 173 1.54 -24.34 4.66
N TRP A 174 1.80 -24.58 3.38
CA TRP A 174 1.83 -23.52 2.36
C TRP A 174 0.48 -22.79 2.20
N ARG A 175 -0.64 -23.44 2.52
CA ARG A 175 -1.98 -22.81 2.42
C ARG A 175 -2.16 -21.73 3.47
N GLU A 176 -1.71 -21.99 4.69
CA GLU A 176 -1.71 -21.06 5.81
C GLU A 176 -0.80 -19.85 5.49
N ILE A 177 0.33 -20.08 4.84
CA ILE A 177 1.22 -18.99 4.36
C ILE A 177 0.51 -18.14 3.30
N ILE A 178 -0.17 -18.76 2.33
CA ILE A 178 -0.93 -18.03 1.31
C ILE A 178 -2.03 -17.19 1.95
N GLU A 179 -2.77 -17.76 2.90
CA GLU A 179 -3.83 -17.05 3.62
C GLU A 179 -3.26 -15.87 4.40
N ALA A 180 -2.18 -16.07 5.15
CA ALA A 180 -1.50 -15.01 5.89
C ALA A 180 -0.99 -13.88 4.98
N ASN A 181 -0.41 -14.22 3.83
CA ASN A 181 0.07 -13.23 2.85
C ASN A 181 -1.08 -12.37 2.27
N ASN A 182 -2.29 -12.93 2.19
CA ASN A 182 -3.46 -12.25 1.64
C ASN A 182 -4.16 -11.33 2.66
N GLN A 183 -3.79 -11.39 3.94
CA GLN A 183 -4.35 -10.51 4.96
C GLN A 183 -3.79 -9.08 4.86
N LYS A 184 -4.49 -8.11 5.47
CA LYS A 184 -3.92 -6.78 5.65
C LYS A 184 -2.78 -6.88 6.67
N PRO A 185 -1.59 -6.31 6.39
CA PRO A 185 -0.46 -6.45 7.29
C PRO A 185 -0.74 -5.72 8.63
N PRO A 186 -0.41 -6.34 9.77
CA PRO A 186 -0.48 -5.66 11.06
C PRO A 186 0.53 -4.51 11.14
N MET A 187 0.20 -3.47 11.91
CA MET A 187 1.14 -2.40 12.21
C MET A 187 1.85 -2.68 13.53
N TRP A 188 3.08 -3.19 13.42
CA TRP A 188 3.95 -3.43 14.55
C TRP A 188 4.80 -2.21 14.88
N LEU A 189 4.85 -1.92 16.16
CA LEU A 189 5.67 -0.88 16.77
C LEU A 189 6.78 -1.54 17.59
N ARG A 190 7.97 -0.94 17.58
CA ARG A 190 9.06 -1.22 18.51
C ARG A 190 9.23 -0.03 19.43
N VAL A 191 8.87 -0.20 20.70
CA VAL A 191 9.10 0.80 21.75
C VAL A 191 10.60 0.93 21.99
N ASN A 192 11.07 2.18 22.10
CA ASN A 192 12.44 2.45 22.45
C ASN A 192 12.62 2.30 23.97
N SER A 193 13.19 1.17 24.38
CA SER A 193 13.41 0.84 25.79
C SER A 193 14.37 1.79 26.52
N GLN A 194 15.13 2.62 25.81
CA GLN A 194 15.96 3.67 26.43
C GLN A 194 15.14 4.91 26.83
N LYS A 195 13.92 5.06 26.29
CA LYS A 195 13.06 6.22 26.54
C LYS A 195 11.80 5.85 27.32
N ASN A 196 11.20 4.70 27.04
CA ASN A 196 9.96 4.26 27.67
C ASN A 196 9.96 2.74 27.90
N ALA A 197 9.37 2.31 29.01
CA ALA A 197 8.96 0.92 29.18
C ALA A 197 7.76 0.60 28.25
N LEU A 198 7.63 -0.67 27.84
CA LEU A 198 6.56 -1.14 26.96
C LEU A 198 5.17 -0.74 27.48
N GLU A 199 4.90 -1.05 28.74
CA GLU A 199 3.60 -0.81 29.38
C GLU A 199 3.28 0.68 29.53
N THR A 200 4.29 1.49 29.84
CA THR A 200 4.13 2.96 29.89
C THR A 200 3.75 3.50 28.52
N TYR A 201 4.41 3.04 27.45
CA TYR A 201 4.07 3.47 26.10
C TYR A 201 2.69 2.97 25.66
N ARG A 202 2.29 1.76 26.07
CA ARG A 202 0.95 1.22 25.83
C ARG A 202 -0.12 2.09 26.50
N ALA A 203 0.08 2.52 27.74
CA ALA A 203 -0.83 3.44 28.43
C ALA A 203 -0.98 4.78 27.69
N LEU A 204 0.13 5.35 27.17
CA LEU A 204 0.08 6.57 26.35
C LEU A 204 -0.75 6.41 25.06
N LEU A 205 -0.71 5.22 24.45
CA LEU A 205 -1.57 4.92 23.30
C LEU A 205 -3.04 4.84 23.72
N GLU A 206 -3.34 4.16 24.83
CA GLU A 206 -4.70 4.01 25.36
C GLU A 206 -5.32 5.36 25.75
N GLU A 207 -4.56 6.29 26.34
CA GLU A 207 -4.99 7.66 26.65
C GLU A 207 -5.43 8.44 25.39
N GLN A 208 -4.89 8.09 24.22
CA GLN A 208 -5.27 8.67 22.93
C GLN A 208 -6.32 7.81 22.18
N GLY A 209 -6.89 6.81 22.83
CA GLY A 209 -7.87 5.90 22.25
C GLY A 209 -7.28 4.93 21.21
N ILE A 210 -5.97 4.70 21.24
CA ILE A 210 -5.27 3.79 20.33
C ILE A 210 -5.05 2.45 21.07
N SER A 211 -5.80 1.43 20.68
CA SER A 211 -5.67 0.07 21.23
C SER A 211 -4.47 -0.66 20.65
N ALA A 212 -3.66 -1.28 21.50
CA ALA A 212 -2.49 -2.06 21.10
C ALA A 212 -2.31 -3.32 21.96
N LYS A 213 -1.89 -4.42 21.32
CA LYS A 213 -1.63 -5.71 21.96
C LYS A 213 -0.12 -5.96 22.08
N THR A 214 0.29 -6.54 23.19
CA THR A 214 1.67 -7.00 23.39
C THR A 214 1.92 -8.31 22.65
N SER A 215 3.18 -8.71 22.55
CA SER A 215 3.60 -10.01 22.02
C SER A 215 4.71 -10.61 22.89
N HIS A 216 5.24 -11.76 22.49
CA HIS A 216 6.39 -12.37 23.14
C HIS A 216 7.68 -11.53 23.04
N HIS A 217 7.77 -10.58 22.10
CA HIS A 217 8.92 -9.70 22.01
C HIS A 217 8.79 -8.55 23.03
N PRO A 218 9.82 -8.27 23.85
CA PRO A 218 9.72 -7.40 25.02
C PRO A 218 9.44 -5.93 24.70
N ASN A 219 9.71 -5.50 23.47
CA ASN A 219 9.53 -4.12 23.02
C ASN A 219 8.45 -3.96 21.95
N ALA A 220 7.67 -5.01 21.65
CA ALA A 220 6.75 -5.00 20.53
C ALA A 220 5.29 -4.74 20.94
N LEU A 221 4.64 -3.81 20.24
CA LEU A 221 3.20 -3.58 20.29
C LEU A 221 2.59 -3.74 18.89
N CYS A 222 1.49 -4.46 18.76
CA CYS A 222 0.68 -4.50 17.55
C CYS A 222 -0.52 -3.58 17.73
N LEU A 223 -0.68 -2.59 16.87
CA LEU A 223 -1.90 -1.78 16.88
C LEU A 223 -3.08 -2.62 16.37
N ASP A 224 -4.25 -2.45 16.99
CA ASP A 224 -5.50 -3.03 16.49
C ASP A 224 -5.91 -2.41 15.15
N ILE A 225 -5.65 -1.11 14.99
CA ILE A 225 -5.91 -0.34 13.77
C ILE A 225 -4.64 0.44 13.41
N PRO A 226 -4.05 0.22 12.21
CA PRO A 226 -2.93 1.03 11.73
C PRO A 226 -3.27 2.51 11.64
N ILE A 227 -2.34 3.38 12.05
CA ILE A 227 -2.49 4.84 11.99
C ILE A 227 -1.28 5.50 11.33
N ALA A 228 -1.44 6.75 10.92
CA ALA A 228 -0.32 7.56 10.45
C ALA A 228 0.70 7.78 11.59
N VAL A 229 2.00 7.68 11.27
CA VAL A 229 3.07 7.76 12.30
C VAL A 229 3.09 9.07 13.06
N GLN A 230 2.61 10.17 12.45
CA GLN A 230 2.50 11.48 13.11
C GLN A 230 1.46 11.51 14.23
N LYS A 231 0.55 10.52 14.27
CA LYS A 231 -0.43 10.34 15.35
C LYS A 231 0.11 9.48 16.50
N LEU A 232 1.29 8.90 16.37
CA LEU A 232 1.90 8.13 17.45
C LEU A 232 2.54 9.07 18.47
N PRO A 233 2.28 8.90 19.78
CA PRO A 233 2.88 9.72 20.82
C PRO A 233 4.41 9.72 20.72
N HIS A 234 5.03 10.90 20.70
CA HIS A 234 6.48 11.08 20.74
C HIS A 234 7.25 10.33 19.62
N PHE A 235 6.63 10.13 18.45
CA PHE A 235 7.26 9.43 17.33
C PHE A 235 8.51 10.14 16.80
N GLU A 236 8.42 11.44 16.54
CA GLU A 236 9.55 12.27 16.06
C GLU A 236 10.67 12.38 17.09
N GLU A 237 10.33 12.21 18.37
CA GLU A 237 11.31 12.15 19.46
C GLU A 237 11.97 10.77 19.55
N GLY A 238 11.57 9.78 18.75
CA GLY A 238 12.15 8.44 18.76
C GLY A 238 11.75 7.58 19.96
N ALA A 239 10.58 7.84 20.57
CA ALA A 239 10.01 6.99 21.61
C ALA A 239 9.57 5.61 21.08
N VAL A 240 9.24 5.54 19.78
CA VAL A 240 8.81 4.32 19.10
C VAL A 240 9.28 4.33 17.64
N THR A 241 9.32 3.17 16.99
CA THR A 241 9.55 3.04 15.54
C THR A 241 8.56 2.02 14.96
N VAL A 242 8.15 2.20 13.70
CA VAL A 242 7.39 1.17 12.98
C VAL A 242 8.36 0.09 12.50
N GLN A 243 8.21 -1.14 13.00
CA GLN A 243 9.06 -2.26 12.62
C GLN A 243 8.31 -3.58 12.79
N ASP A 244 8.30 -4.41 11.75
CA ASP A 244 7.70 -5.75 11.79
C ASP A 244 8.26 -6.60 12.95
N LEU A 245 7.39 -7.37 13.63
CA LEU A 245 7.73 -8.18 14.79
C LEU A 245 8.95 -9.08 14.55
N SER A 246 9.00 -9.75 13.39
CA SER A 246 10.09 -10.69 13.09
C SER A 246 11.42 -9.96 12.94
N ALA A 247 11.41 -8.75 12.37
CA ALA A 247 12.61 -7.93 12.21
C ALA A 247 13.14 -7.38 13.55
N GLN A 248 12.28 -7.23 14.57
CA GLN A 248 12.73 -6.77 15.89
C GLN A 248 13.66 -7.78 16.57
N TRP A 249 13.43 -9.08 16.36
CA TRP A 249 14.28 -10.15 16.90
C TRP A 249 15.70 -10.14 16.34
N ALA A 250 15.95 -9.56 15.16
CA ALA A 250 17.27 -9.58 14.54
C ALA A 250 18.36 -8.97 15.45
N ALA A 251 18.07 -7.86 16.11
CA ALA A 251 19.01 -7.23 17.05
C ALA A 251 19.24 -8.07 18.31
N THR A 252 18.18 -8.71 18.82
CA THR A 252 18.24 -9.60 19.99
C THR A 252 19.12 -10.82 19.70
N LEU A 253 18.92 -11.47 18.54
CA LEU A 253 19.69 -12.63 18.13
C LEU A 253 21.14 -12.29 17.78
N LEU A 254 21.41 -11.06 17.36
CA LEU A 254 22.76 -10.58 17.05
C LEU A 254 23.61 -10.35 18.31
N GLU A 255 22.98 -10.06 19.45
CA GLU A 255 23.62 -9.73 20.73
C GLU A 255 24.78 -8.71 20.59
N PRO A 256 24.54 -7.51 20.01
CA PRO A 256 25.60 -6.54 19.78
C PRO A 256 26.17 -6.05 21.11
N LYS A 257 27.49 -6.16 21.28
CA LYS A 257 28.20 -5.62 22.45
C LYS A 257 28.69 -4.22 22.15
N MET A 258 28.40 -3.28 23.06
CA MET A 258 29.03 -1.97 23.06
C MET A 258 30.54 -2.15 23.31
N ARG A 259 31.36 -1.81 22.32
CA ARG A 259 32.80 -1.61 22.53
C ARG A 259 33.00 -0.18 23.04
N SER A 260 33.91 -0.01 23.98
CA SER A 260 34.47 1.31 24.32
C SER A 260 35.20 1.86 23.09
N GLY A 261 34.48 2.59 22.22
CA GLY A 261 34.97 3.09 20.93
C GLY A 261 34.05 2.70 19.78
N SER A 262 33.48 3.71 19.14
CA SER A 262 32.36 3.83 18.18
C SER A 262 32.26 2.88 16.95
N SER A 263 32.75 1.64 17.00
CA SER A 263 32.57 0.67 15.90
C SER A 263 31.85 -0.60 16.37
N MET A 264 30.70 -0.90 15.77
CA MET A 264 30.07 -2.22 15.88
C MET A 264 30.79 -3.20 14.95
N LEU A 265 31.20 -4.35 15.47
CA LEU A 265 31.60 -5.52 14.68
C LEU A 265 30.65 -6.67 15.02
N VAL A 266 30.05 -7.28 14.00
CA VAL A 266 29.30 -8.54 14.12
C VAL A 266 30.31 -9.63 14.43
N ARG A 267 30.21 -10.27 15.60
CA ARG A 267 30.97 -11.49 15.87
C ARG A 267 30.40 -12.60 15.00
N HIS A 268 31.16 -13.09 14.03
CA HIS A 268 30.98 -14.44 13.51
C HIS A 268 31.35 -15.44 14.61
N GLN A 269 30.44 -15.70 15.54
CA GLN A 269 30.48 -16.93 16.32
C GLN A 269 29.51 -17.90 15.68
N ALA A 270 30.05 -18.81 14.87
CA ALA A 270 29.36 -20.01 14.42
C ALA A 270 29.06 -20.88 15.65
N VAL A 271 27.97 -20.57 16.36
CA VAL A 271 27.38 -21.48 17.34
C VAL A 271 26.17 -22.09 16.66
N ARG A 272 26.37 -23.29 16.10
CA ARG A 272 25.26 -24.19 15.79
C ARG A 272 24.53 -24.48 17.10
N ARG A 273 23.45 -23.75 17.39
CA ARG A 273 22.43 -24.21 18.33
C ARG A 273 21.26 -24.77 17.54
N PRO A 274 20.79 -26.00 17.86
CA PRO A 274 19.63 -26.57 17.21
C PRO A 274 18.41 -25.73 17.57
N ILE A 275 17.70 -25.26 16.54
CA ILE A 275 16.36 -24.72 16.66
C ILE A 275 15.45 -25.94 16.71
N PHE A 276 14.79 -26.15 17.85
CA PHE A 276 13.54 -26.92 17.92
C PHE A 276 12.38 -25.94 17.82
#